data_AF-A0A845E2B9-F1
#
_entry.id   AF-A0A845E2B9-F1
#
_cell.length_a   1.000
_cell.length_b   1.000
_cell.length_c   1.000
_cell.angle_alpha   90.00
_cell.angle_beta   90.00
_cell.angle_gamma   90.00
#
_symmetry.space_group_name_H-M   'P 1'
#
loop_
_entity.id
_entity.type
_entity.pdbx_description
1 polymer ?
#
loop_
_entity_poly.entity_id
_entity_poly.type
_entity_poly.pdbx_seq_one_letter_code
_entity_poly.pdbx_strand_id
1 'polypeptide(L)' 'MFSNRKTTTGKWLAYLGLWIFAAGLAFSEILGINGTPNLLEVASIPMIVMGLLLIITSNFFNKKRSKYIS' A
#
# COMPACT_ATOMS: atom_id res chain seq x y z
N MET A 1 7.39 11.59 -14.04
CA MET A 1 8.35 10.83 -14.89
C MET A 1 8.86 9.52 -14.25
N PHE A 2 8.06 8.85 -13.38
CA PHE A 2 8.44 7.61 -12.67
C PHE A 2 7.80 6.32 -13.24
N SER A 3 7.06 6.41 -14.35
CA SER A 3 6.21 5.33 -14.84
C SER A 3 6.99 4.19 -15.53
N ASN A 4 8.18 4.40 -16.07
CA ASN A 4 8.78 3.40 -16.98
C ASN A 4 9.63 2.30 -16.32
N ARG A 5 9.70 2.21 -14.98
CA ARG A 5 10.59 1.25 -14.27
C ARG A 5 9.89 0.12 -13.50
N LYS A 6 8.61 0.27 -13.12
CA LYS A 6 7.83 -0.80 -12.46
C LYS A 6 7.12 -1.68 -13.48
N THR A 7 7.10 -2.99 -13.26
CA THR A 7 6.16 -3.89 -13.94
C THR A 7 4.73 -3.40 -13.69
N THR A 8 3.81 -3.63 -14.63
CA THR A 8 2.40 -3.23 -14.48
C THR A 8 1.84 -3.70 -13.15
N THR A 9 2.17 -4.94 -12.75
CA THR A 9 1.82 -5.56 -11.47
C THR A 9 2.38 -4.80 -10.26
N GLY A 10 3.67 -4.45 -10.23
CA GLY A 10 4.27 -3.71 -9.12
C GLY A 10 3.73 -2.29 -8.94
N LYS A 11 3.21 -1.66 -10.01
CA LYS A 11 2.47 -0.38 -9.88
C LYS A 11 1.11 -0.60 -9.24
N TRP A 12 0.36 -1.59 -9.71
CA TRP A 12 -0.96 -1.92 -9.16
C TRP A 12 -0.90 -2.28 -7.69
N LEU A 13 0.08 -3.09 -7.25
CA LEU A 13 0.28 -3.40 -5.83
C LEU A 13 0.58 -2.14 -5.00
N ALA A 14 1.38 -1.21 -5.54
CA ALA A 14 1.70 0.02 -4.83
C ALA A 14 0.46 0.91 -4.66
N TYR A 15 -0.36 1.05 -5.70
CA TYR A 15 -1.62 1.78 -5.61
C TYR A 15 -2.59 1.11 -4.63
N LEU A 16 -2.81 -0.19 -4.75
CA LEU A 16 -3.68 -0.93 -3.83
C LEU A 16 -3.22 -0.81 -2.38
N GLY A 17 -1.93 -0.98 -2.11
CA GLY A 17 -1.36 -0.81 -0.78
C GLY A 17 -1.53 0.61 -0.23
N LEU A 18 -1.37 1.63 -1.08
CA LEU A 18 -1.60 3.03 -0.71
C LEU A 18 -3.06 3.30 -0.32
N TRP A 19 -4.01 2.79 -1.11
CA TRP A 19 -5.44 2.93 -0.83
C TRP A 19 -5.84 2.22 0.48
N ILE A 20 -5.36 0.99 0.68
CA ILE A 20 -5.63 0.21 1.90
C ILE A 20 -5.00 0.88 3.13
N PHE A 21 -3.78 1.39 3.00
CA PHE A 21 -3.10 2.12 4.06
C PHE A 21 -3.85 3.40 4.44
N ALA A 22 -4.27 4.19 3.45
CA ALA A 22 -5.02 5.42 3.68
C ALA A 22 -6.40 5.14 4.29
N ALA A 23 -7.09 4.10 3.85
CA ALA A 23 -8.35 3.66 4.45
C ALA A 23 -8.14 3.21 5.91
N GLY A 24 -7.11 2.41 6.17
CA GLY A 24 -6.76 2.00 7.53
C GLY A 24 -6.48 3.17 8.46
N LEU A 25 -5.79 4.21 7.98
CA LEU A 25 -5.61 5.45 8.73
C LEU A 25 -6.93 6.21 8.95
N ALA A 26 -7.78 6.29 7.92
CA ALA A 26 -9.09 6.96 7.99
C ALA A 26 -10.04 6.33 9.03
N PHE A 27 -9.94 5.01 9.22
CA PHE A 27 -10.74 4.26 10.21
C PHE A 27 -10.03 4.07 11.56
N SER A 28 -8.80 4.56 11.70
CA SER A 28 -8.08 4.51 12.96
C SER A 28 -8.51 5.67 13.87
N GLU A 29 -8.65 5.40 15.16
CA GLU A 29 -8.85 6.43 16.19
C GLU A 29 -7.77 7.50 16.20
N ILE A 30 -6.61 7.27 15.55
CA ILE A 30 -5.53 8.25 15.35
C ILE A 30 -6.05 9.59 14.79
N LEU A 31 -7.12 9.58 13.98
CA LEU A 31 -7.72 10.80 13.43
C LEU A 31 -8.88 11.38 14.26
N GLY A 32 -9.20 10.79 15.42
CA GLY A 32 -10.17 11.34 16.38
C GLY A 32 -11.61 11.41 15.86
N ILE A 33 -11.97 10.58 14.88
CA ILE A 33 -13.33 10.56 14.30
C ILE A 33 -14.26 9.78 15.23
N ASN A 34 -14.96 10.50 16.11
CA ASN A 34 -15.99 9.92 16.97
C ASN A 34 -17.19 9.46 16.11
N GLY A 35 -17.36 8.15 15.95
CA GLY A 35 -18.44 7.55 15.16
C GLY A 35 -18.04 6.34 14.32
N THR A 36 -16.76 5.97 14.32
CA THR A 36 -16.29 4.75 13.63
C THR A 36 -16.83 3.51 14.36
N PRO A 37 -17.46 2.55 13.66
CA PRO A 37 -17.92 1.32 14.31
C PRO A 37 -16.73 0.51 14.84
N ASN A 38 -16.81 0.01 16.08
CA ASN A 38 -15.74 -0.74 16.78
C ASN A 38 -15.02 -1.79 15.92
N LEU A 39 -15.75 -2.46 15.01
CA LEU A 39 -15.16 -3.46 14.11
C LEU A 39 -14.13 -2.86 13.13
N LEU A 40 -14.41 -1.67 12.59
CA LEU A 40 -13.49 -0.98 11.67
C LEU A 40 -12.29 -0.40 12.41
N GLU A 41 -12.51 0.02 13.66
CA GLU A 41 -11.46 0.52 14.52
C GLU A 41 -10.44 -0.57 14.86
N VAL A 42 -10.91 -1.77 15.26
CA VAL A 42 -10.04 -2.94 15.49
C VAL A 42 -9.36 -3.42 14.20
N ALA A 43 -10.06 -3.32 13.06
CA ALA A 43 -9.50 -3.69 11.75
C ALA A 43 -8.53 -2.63 11.17
N SER A 44 -8.49 -1.42 11.72
CA SER A 44 -7.68 -0.30 11.21
C SER A 44 -6.18 -0.62 11.27
N ILE A 45 -5.71 -1.11 12.42
CA ILE A 45 -4.30 -1.48 12.64
C ILE A 45 -3.84 -2.56 11.65
N PRO A 46 -4.52 -3.73 11.51
CA PRO A 46 -4.13 -4.72 10.53
C PRO A 46 -4.26 -4.21 9.08
N MET A 47 -5.21 -3.34 8.76
CA MET A 47 -5.29 -2.68 7.44
C MET A 47 -4.07 -1.80 7.15
N ILE A 48 -3.65 -0.97 8.10
CA ILE A 48 -2.45 -0.13 7.99
C ILE A 48 -1.22 -0.99 7.74
N VAL A 49 -1.05 -2.05 8.55
CA VAL A 49 0.10 -2.97 8.43
C VAL A 49 0.08 -3.69 7.08
N MET A 50 -1.07 -4.17 6.62
CA MET A 50 -1.22 -4.80 5.31
C MET A 50 -0.94 -3.84 4.16
N GLY A 51 -1.45 -2.60 4.23
CA GLY A 51 -1.18 -1.56 3.24
C GLY A 51 0.32 -1.26 3.11
N LEU A 52 1.00 -1.11 4.25
CA LEU A 52 2.46 -0.95 4.30
C LEU A 52 3.21 -2.12 3.69
N LEU A 53 2.85 -3.35 4.06
CA LEU A 53 3.46 -4.57 3.50
C LEU A 53 3.26 -4.65 1.99
N LEU A 54 2.08 -4.32 1.48
CA LEU A 54 1.79 -4.28 0.04
C LEU A 54 2.64 -3.23 -0.68
N ILE A 55 2.81 -2.04 -0.12
CA ILE A 55 3.67 -0.99 -0.71
C ILE A 55 5.13 -1.45 -0.74
N ILE A 56 5.64 -2.01 0.36
CA ILE A 56 7.02 -2.50 0.46
C ILE A 56 7.26 -3.66 -0.52
N THR A 57 6.38 -4.66 -0.51
CA THR A 57 6.48 -5.82 -1.42
C THR A 57 6.29 -5.42 -2.89
N SER A 58 5.50 -4.37 -3.19
CA SER A 58 5.39 -3.82 -4.54
C SER A 58 6.74 -3.38 -5.13
N ASN A 59 7.70 -2.98 -4.28
CA ASN A 59 9.04 -2.63 -4.70
C ASN A 59 9.89 -3.85 -5.07
N PHE A 60 9.57 -5.04 -4.56
CA PHE A 60 10.19 -6.28 -4.99
C PHE A 60 9.80 -6.68 -6.41
N PHE A 61 8.57 -6.33 -6.83
CA PHE A 61 8.09 -6.51 -8.21
C PHE A 61 8.63 -5.48 -9.20
N ASN A 62 9.66 -4.71 -8.84
CA ASN A 62 10.37 -3.89 -9.81
C ASN A 62 10.97 -4.79 -10.90
N LYS A 63 10.75 -4.43 -12.16
CA LYS A 63 11.34 -5.12 -13.29
C LYS A 63 12.85 -5.02 -13.10
N LYS A 64 13.53 -6.11 -12.74
CA LYS A 64 14.99 -6.15 -12.82
C LYS A 64 15.30 -5.78 -14.26
N ARG A 65 15.91 -4.61 -14.47
CA ARG A 65 16.50 -4.30 -15.75
C ARG A 65 17.56 -5.38 -15.90
N SER A 66 17.27 -6.42 -16.68
CA SER A 66 18.34 -7.24 -17.21
C SER A 66 19.16 -6.25 -18.02
N LYS A 67 20.22 -5.75 -17.39
CA LYS A 67 21.22 -4.92 -18.02
C LYS A 67 22.03 -5.92 -18.83
N TYR A 68 21.43 -6.41 -19.92
CA TYR A 68 22.21 -7.02 -20.97
C TYR A 68 23.10 -5.92 -21.52
N ILE A 69 24.37 -6.09 -21.26
CA ILE A 69 25.49 -5.49 -21.95
C ILE A 69 25.24 -5.75 -23.46
N SER A 70 25.14 -4.69 -24.25
CA SER A 70 25.46 -4.68 -25.67
C SER A 70 25.86 -3.26 -26.06
#